data_AF-A0A7J9CXB1-F1
#
_entry.id   AF-A0A7J9CXB1-F1
#
_cell.length_a   1.000
_cell.length_b   1.000
_cell.length_c   1.000
_cell.angle_alpha   90.00
_cell.angle_beta   90.00
_cell.angle_gamma   90.00
#
_symmetry.space_group_name_H-M   'P 1'
#
loop_
_entity.id
_entity.type
_entity.pdbx_description
1 polymer ?
#
loop_
_entity_poly.entity_id
_entity_poly.type
_entity_poly.pdbx_seq_one_letter_code
_entity_poly.pdbx_strand_id
1 'polypeptide(L)'
;GAVKVDLEDVAVGGVIRDDQGRWILGFNKRLGQYFVFNAGLWGIIDGLLLLKNRPCDKLLIRTNSTEVLQAIHEASSLTSFSALIRRVHNLFQEVGH
;
A
#
# COMPACT_ATOMS: atom_id res chain seq x y z
N GLY A 1 -30.67 -10.36 4.33
CA GLY A 1 -29.57 -11.33 4.47
C GLY A 1 -28.52 -10.72 5.36
N ALA A 2 -27.93 -11.49 6.28
CA ALA A 2 -26.78 -11.04 7.05
C ALA A 2 -25.52 -11.23 6.21
N VAL A 3 -24.79 -10.15 5.93
CA VAL A 3 -23.46 -10.23 5.30
C VAL A 3 -22.46 -10.42 6.43
N LYS A 4 -21.70 -11.51 6.40
CA LYS A 4 -20.56 -11.70 7.30
C LYS A 4 -19.52 -10.65 6.91
N VAL A 5 -19.27 -9.71 7.81
CA VAL A 5 -18.24 -8.69 7.61
C VAL A 5 -16.93 -9.30 8.10
N ASP A 6 -16.04 -9.68 7.18
CA ASP A 6 -14.72 -10.23 7.52
C ASP A 6 -13.80 -9.09 8.01
N LEU A 7 -13.97 -8.74 9.29
CA LEU A 7 -13.07 -7.88 10.03
C LEU A 7 -12.16 -8.77 10.87
N GLU A 8 -10.87 -8.71 10.63
CA GLU A 8 -9.85 -9.44 11.39
C GLU A 8 -8.99 -8.45 12.17
N ASP A 9 -8.35 -8.87 13.27
CA ASP A 9 -7.31 -8.03 13.91
C ASP A 9 -6.07 -8.08 13.01
N VAL A 10 -5.89 -7.02 12.22
CA VAL A 10 -4.84 -6.94 11.20
C VAL A 10 -3.72 -6.02 11.66
N ALA A 11 -2.50 -6.46 11.38
CA ALA A 11 -1.32 -5.61 11.34
C ALA A 11 -0.76 -5.58 9.92
N VAL A 12 -0.18 -4.45 9.54
CA VAL A 12 0.49 -4.27 8.26
C VAL A 12 1.96 -3.98 8.49
N GLY A 13 2.78 -4.26 7.51
CA GLY A 13 4.19 -3.95 7.57
C GLY A 13 4.87 -4.19 6.24
N GLY A 14 6.14 -3.83 6.20
CA GLY A 14 6.94 -3.95 4.99
C GLY A 14 8.40 -3.63 5.22
N VAL A 15 9.18 -3.86 4.17
CA VAL A 15 10.61 -3.60 4.16
C VAL A 15 10.94 -2.79 2.92
N ILE A 16 11.61 -1.66 3.14
CA ILE A 16 12.19 -0.85 2.08
C ILE A 16 13.61 -1.33 1.84
N ARG A 17 13.93 -1.56 0.58
CA ARG A 17 15.26 -1.98 0.12
C ARG A 17 15.78 -0.99 -0.92
N ASP A 18 17.09 -0.88 -1.01
CA ASP A 18 17.71 -0.16 -2.12
C ASP A 18 17.68 -0.98 -3.42
N ASP A 19 18.23 -0.40 -4.49
CA ASP A 19 18.34 -0.99 -5.82
C ASP A 19 19.20 -2.26 -5.85
N GLN A 20 20.11 -2.42 -4.89
CA GLN A 20 20.93 -3.63 -4.68
C GLN A 20 20.23 -4.67 -3.80
N GLY A 21 18.99 -4.41 -3.37
CA GLY A 21 18.21 -5.30 -2.52
C GLY A 21 18.65 -5.28 -1.04
N ARG A 22 19.52 -4.35 -0.64
CA ARG A 22 19.95 -4.21 0.76
C ARG A 22 18.83 -3.56 1.57
N TRP A 23 18.65 -4.03 2.80
CA TRP A 23 17.66 -3.48 3.71
C TRP A 23 18.01 -2.04 4.12
N ILE A 24 17.10 -1.10 3.86
CA ILE A 24 17.21 0.28 4.35
C ILE A 24 16.47 0.43 5.68
N LEU A 25 15.17 0.10 5.70
CA LEU A 25 14.33 0.19 6.90
C LEU A 25 13.11 -0.73 6.81
N GLY A 26 12.61 -1.15 7.97
CA GLY A 26 11.38 -1.93 8.11
C GLY A 26 10.32 -1.13 8.87
N PHE A 27 9.05 -1.40 8.59
CA PHE A 27 7.94 -0.76 9.29
C PHE A 27 6.85 -1.79 9.61
N ASN A 28 6.11 -1.52 10.67
CA ASN A 28 4.90 -2.25 11.02
C ASN A 28 3.90 -1.30 11.72
N LYS A 29 2.63 -1.62 11.62
CA LYS A 29 1.53 -0.86 12.21
C LYS A 29 0.36 -1.78 12.49
N ARG A 30 -0.13 -1.77 13.72
CA ARG A 30 -1.39 -2.45 14.07
C ARG A 30 -2.57 -1.60 13.60
N LEU A 31 -3.48 -2.18 12.83
CA LEU A 31 -4.71 -1.52 12.36
C LEU A 31 -5.93 -1.90 13.19
N GLY A 32 -5.86 -3.00 13.95
CA GLY A 32 -7.01 -3.50 14.70
C GLY A 32 -7.98 -4.22 13.77
N GLN A 33 -9.27 -4.21 14.12
CA GLN A 33 -10.32 -4.83 13.29
C GLN A 33 -10.46 -4.13 11.93
N TYR A 34 -10.00 -4.78 10.88
CA TYR A 34 -9.92 -4.20 9.55
C TYR A 34 -10.15 -5.25 8.45
N PHE A 35 -10.60 -4.80 7.28
CA PHE A 35 -10.67 -5.65 6.10
C PHE A 35 -9.27 -5.92 5.56
N VAL A 36 -8.93 -7.19 5.32
CA VAL A 36 -7.62 -7.63 4.81
C VAL A 36 -7.22 -6.87 3.54
N PHE A 37 -8.16 -6.68 2.62
CA PHE A 37 -7.94 -5.92 1.38
C PHE A 37 -7.50 -4.47 1.67
N ASN A 38 -8.24 -3.76 2.54
CA ASN A 38 -7.91 -2.38 2.88
C ASN A 38 -6.61 -2.30 3.70
N ALA A 39 -6.30 -3.31 4.51
CA ALA A 39 -5.04 -3.40 5.23
C ALA A 39 -3.85 -3.50 4.25
N GLY A 40 -3.96 -4.32 3.20
CA GLY A 40 -2.94 -4.38 2.15
C GLY A 40 -2.66 -3.02 1.50
N LEU A 41 -3.72 -2.23 1.22
CA LEU A 41 -3.57 -0.87 0.71
C LEU A 41 -2.89 0.07 1.72
N TRP A 42 -3.21 -0.02 3.01
CA TRP A 42 -2.54 0.77 4.05
C TRP A 42 -1.06 0.45 4.18
N GLY A 43 -0.67 -0.82 4.08
CA GLY A 43 0.75 -1.19 4.08
C GLY A 43 1.53 -0.51 2.95
N ILE A 44 0.93 -0.40 1.76
CA ILE A 44 1.51 0.33 0.61
C ILE A 44 1.57 1.84 0.88
N ILE A 45 0.49 2.43 1.40
CA ILE A 45 0.44 3.86 1.75
C ILE A 45 1.52 4.22 2.77
N ASP A 46 1.65 3.45 3.85
CA ASP A 46 2.66 3.69 4.89
C ASP A 46 4.09 3.58 4.29
N GLY A 47 4.32 2.59 3.43
CA GLY A 47 5.59 2.45 2.70
C GLY A 47 5.91 3.63 1.78
N LEU A 48 4.92 4.11 1.02
CA LEU A 48 5.06 5.28 0.14
C LEU A 48 5.33 6.56 0.93
N LEU A 49 4.65 6.76 2.06
CA LEU A 49 4.87 7.93 2.92
C LEU A 49 6.29 7.97 3.50
N LEU A 50 6.88 6.81 3.78
CA LEU A 50 8.28 6.70 4.23
C LEU A 50 9.29 7.06 3.12
N LEU A 51 8.89 6.95 1.85
CA LEU A 51 9.69 7.28 0.67
C LEU A 51 9.46 8.70 0.15
N LYS A 52 8.35 9.35 0.49
CA LYS A 52 7.92 10.65 -0.06
C LYS A 52 8.98 11.76 -0.07
N ASN A 53 9.88 11.78 0.91
CA ASN A 53 10.93 12.80 1.02
C ASN A 53 12.33 12.22 0.76
N ARG A 54 12.43 11.09 0.07
CA ARG A 54 13.68 10.42 -0.27
C ARG A 54 13.83 10.40 -1.78
N PRO A 55 15.03 10.64 -2.33
CA PRO A 55 15.27 10.47 -3.75
C PRO A 55 15.01 9.00 -4.13
N CYS A 56 14.08 8.77 -5.05
CA CYS A 56 13.68 7.46 -5.49
C CYS A 56 13.44 7.46 -7.01
N ASP A 57 14.49 7.18 -7.78
CA ASP A 57 14.39 7.16 -9.25
C ASP A 57 13.49 6.03 -9.76
N LYS A 58 13.46 4.91 -9.03
CA LYS A 58 12.71 3.71 -9.39
C LYS A 58 12.11 3.08 -8.15
N LEU A 59 10.79 2.98 -8.14
CA LEU A 59 10.03 2.32 -7.08
C LEU A 59 9.46 0.99 -7.58
N LEU A 60 9.79 -0.10 -6.89
CA LEU A 60 9.15 -1.40 -7.05
C LEU A 60 8.39 -1.76 -5.77
N ILE A 61 7.07 -1.87 -5.87
CA ILE A 61 6.22 -2.36 -4.78
C ILE A 61 5.93 -3.84 -5.01
N ARG A 62 6.14 -4.66 -3.97
CA ARG A 62 5.79 -6.08 -3.94
C ARG A 62 4.72 -6.31 -2.88
N THR A 63 3.62 -6.92 -3.29
CA THR A 63 2.53 -7.37 -2.42
C THR A 63 2.25 -8.85 -2.70
N ASN A 64 1.83 -9.59 -1.69
CA ASN A 64 1.38 -10.98 -1.83
C ASN A 64 -0.14 -11.10 -2.10
N SER A 65 -0.87 -9.99 -2.12
CA SER A 65 -2.29 -9.96 -2.49
C SER A 65 -2.46 -9.58 -3.95
N THR A 66 -2.94 -10.54 -4.74
CA THR A 66 -3.31 -10.35 -6.14
C THR A 66 -4.46 -9.35 -6.28
N GLU A 67 -5.38 -9.32 -5.33
CA GLU A 67 -6.53 -8.42 -5.31
C GLU A 67 -6.08 -6.96 -5.16
N VAL A 68 -5.15 -6.70 -4.24
CA VAL A 68 -4.57 -5.36 -4.04
C VAL A 68 -3.79 -4.92 -5.28
N LEU A 69 -3.01 -5.83 -5.88
CA LEU A 69 -2.26 -5.55 -7.10
C LEU A 69 -3.19 -5.18 -8.26
N GLN A 70 -4.24 -5.98 -8.48
CA GLN A 70 -5.24 -5.76 -9.52
C GLN A 70 -5.97 -4.44 -9.31
N ALA A 71 -6.39 -4.15 -8.07
CA ALA A 71 -7.11 -2.92 -7.76
C ALA A 71 -6.29 -1.64 -7.99
N ILE A 72 -4.97 -1.69 -7.75
CA ILE A 72 -4.07 -0.58 -8.06
C ILE A 72 -3.81 -0.48 -9.57
N HIS A 73 -3.78 -1.61 -10.29
CA HIS A 73 -3.52 -1.60 -11.73
C HIS A 73 -4.72 -1.13 -12.56
N GLU A 74 -5.92 -1.60 -12.22
CA GLU A 74 -7.16 -1.35 -12.98
C GLU A 74 -7.79 0.01 -12.69
N ALA A 75 -7.47 0.62 -11.54
CA ALA A 75 -7.95 1.94 -11.20
C ALA A 75 -7.23 3.01 -12.03
N SER A 76 -7.93 3.63 -12.98
CA SER A 76 -7.53 4.96 -13.44
C SER A 76 -7.64 5.91 -12.24
N SER A 77 -6.51 6.49 -11.82
CA SER A 77 -6.28 7.06 -10.48
C SER A 77 -7.27 8.14 -10.00
N LEU A 78 -8.14 8.64 -10.87
CA LEU A 78 -9.13 9.69 -10.59
C LEU A 78 -10.58 9.20 -10.56
N THR A 79 -10.89 8.00 -11.07
CA THR A 79 -12.27 7.48 -11.14
C THR A 79 -12.57 6.38 -10.12
N SER A 80 -11.55 5.87 -9.42
CA SER A 80 -11.76 4.83 -8.41
C SER A 80 -12.62 5.34 -7.25
N PHE A 81 -13.70 4.62 -6.95
CA PHE A 81 -14.59 4.93 -5.82
C PHE A 81 -13.91 4.72 -4.45
N SER A 82 -12.77 4.00 -4.41
CA SER A 82 -12.01 3.79 -3.18
C SER A 82 -11.06 4.96 -2.89
N ALA A 83 -11.28 5.62 -1.76
CA ALA A 83 -10.39 6.68 -1.28
C ALA A 83 -8.95 6.19 -1.04
N LEU A 84 -8.77 4.93 -0.64
CA LEU A 84 -7.45 4.34 -0.41
C LEU A 84 -6.68 4.14 -1.72
N ILE A 85 -7.35 3.62 -2.76
CA ILE A 85 -6.72 3.42 -4.07
C ILE A 85 -6.30 4.76 -4.67
N ARG A 86 -7.19 5.77 -4.63
CA ARG A 86 -6.86 7.15 -5.04
C ARG A 86 -5.65 7.69 -4.28
N ARG A 87 -5.59 7.45 -2.96
CA ARG A 87 -4.47 7.90 -2.13
C ARG A 87 -3.16 7.22 -2.53
N VAL A 88 -3.18 5.92 -2.80
CA VAL A 88 -2.03 5.16 -3.30
C VAL A 88 -1.50 5.79 -4.59
N HIS A 89 -2.36 6.01 -5.60
CA HIS A 89 -1.92 6.60 -6.86
C HIS A 89 -1.36 8.02 -6.71
N ASN A 90 -1.97 8.86 -5.88
CA ASN A 90 -1.45 10.22 -5.66
C ASN A 90 -0.04 10.16 -5.05
N LEU A 91 0.18 9.29 -4.06
CA LEU A 91 1.51 9.12 -3.46
C LEU A 91 2.53 8.53 -4.44
N PHE A 92 2.13 7.64 -5.34
CA PHE A 92 3.00 7.14 -6.40
C PHE A 92 3.52 8.27 -7.30
N GLN A 93 2.66 9.21 -7.68
CA GLN A 93 3.07 10.37 -8.47
C GLN A 93 3.99 11.30 -7.68
N GLU A 94 3.77 11.44 -6.37
CA GLU A 94 4.61 12.28 -5.49
C GLU A 94 6.01 11.71 -5.25
N VAL A 95 6.18 10.38 -5.24
CA VAL A 95 7.47 9.71 -4.95
C VAL A 95 8.36 9.60 -6.19
N GLY A 96 7.80 9.68 -7.40
CA GLY A 96 8.52 9.54 -8.67
C GLY A 96 9.10 10.83 -9.27
N HIS A 97 9.17 11.92 -8.48
CA HIS A 97 9.70 13.22 -8.89
C HIS A 97 10.91 13.62 -8.04
#